data_AF-A0A355RI77-F1
#
_entry.id   AF-A0A355RI77-F1
#
_cell.length_a   1.000
_cell.length_b   1.000
_cell.length_c   1.000
_cell.angle_alpha   90.00
_cell.angle_beta   90.00
_cell.angle_gamma   90.00
#
_symmetry.space_group_name_H-M   'P 1'
#
loop_
_entity.id
_entity.type
_entity.pdbx_description
1 polymer ?
#
loop_
_entity_poly.entity_id
_entity_poly.type
_entity_poly.pdbx_seq_one_letter_code
_entity_poly.pdbx_strand_id
1 'polypeptide(L)' 'VAFRSAGAYGAVMASEYNTRQLVPEVMVHGDQFAVIRARPTFDEMINRDMIPFWL' A
#
# COMPACT_ATOMS: atom_id res chain seq x y z
N VAL A 1 -1.69 -7.09 -17.59
CA VAL A 1 -2.85 -7.93 -17.20
C VAL A 1 -3.74 -7.11 -16.29
N ALA A 2 -5.07 -7.20 -16.45
CA ALA A 2 -6.01 -6.54 -15.56
C ALA A 2 -6.88 -7.59 -14.87
N PHE A 3 -6.93 -7.56 -13.55
CA PHE A 3 -7.86 -8.36 -12.74
C PHE A 3 -9.12 -7.54 -12.50
N ARG A 4 -10.27 -8.05 -12.96
CA ARG A 4 -11.57 -7.40 -12.78
C ARG A 4 -12.19 -7.78 -11.43
N SER A 5 -13.16 -7.00 -10.97
CA SER A 5 -13.90 -7.25 -9.72
C SER A 5 -13.04 -7.30 -8.45
N ALA A 6 -11.87 -6.63 -8.46
CA ALA A 6 -10.97 -6.54 -7.30
C ALA A 6 -11.24 -5.32 -6.38
N GLY A 7 -12.35 -4.59 -6.61
CA GLY A 7 -12.68 -3.36 -5.88
C GLY A 7 -13.19 -3.60 -4.45
N ALA A 8 -13.77 -4.76 -4.18
CA ALA A 8 -14.18 -5.17 -2.84
C ALA A 8 -13.27 -6.28 -2.33
N TYR A 9 -12.90 -6.23 -1.06
CA TYR A 9 -12.04 -7.23 -0.40
C TYR A 9 -10.64 -7.41 -1.04
N GLY A 10 -10.20 -6.51 -1.92
CA GLY A 10 -8.85 -6.51 -2.52
C GLY A 10 -7.83 -5.81 -1.63
N ALA A 11 -7.69 -4.49 -1.80
CA ALA A 11 -6.69 -3.68 -1.10
C ALA A 11 -6.83 -3.69 0.44
N VAL A 12 -8.02 -3.99 0.97
CA VAL A 12 -8.27 -4.13 2.40
C VAL A 12 -7.61 -5.37 3.02
N MET A 13 -7.32 -6.40 2.22
CA MET A 13 -6.61 -7.61 2.64
C MET A 13 -5.14 -7.62 2.18
N ALA A 14 -4.66 -6.53 1.58
CA ALA A 14 -3.26 -6.41 1.16
C ALA A 14 -2.35 -6.30 2.39
N SER A 15 -1.15 -6.89 2.29
CA SER A 15 -0.16 -6.91 3.37
C SER A 15 1.24 -6.55 2.87
N GLU A 16 2.14 -6.29 3.81
CA GLU A 16 3.56 -6.03 3.56
C GLU A 16 4.41 -7.33 3.54
N TYR A 17 3.76 -8.49 3.34
CA TYR A 17 4.43 -9.79 3.31
C TYR A 17 5.57 -9.83 2.29
N ASN A 18 6.66 -10.51 2.66
CA ASN A 18 7.95 -10.52 1.95
C ASN A 18 8.59 -9.13 1.82
N THR A 19 8.38 -8.26 2.81
CA THR A 19 8.94 -6.90 2.83
C THR A 19 8.52 -6.11 1.59
N ARG A 20 7.35 -6.43 1.03
CA ARG A 20 6.82 -5.74 -0.15
C ARG A 20 6.02 -4.56 0.34
N GLN A 21 6.41 -3.35 -0.06
CA GLN A 21 5.63 -2.16 0.21
C GLN A 21 4.18 -2.35 -0.23
N LEU A 22 3.26 -1.86 0.61
CA LEU A 22 1.84 -1.90 0.36
C LEU A 22 1.49 -1.27 -1.00
N VAL A 23 0.56 -1.86 -1.73
CA VAL A 23 0.14 -1.38 -3.06
C VAL A 23 -0.55 -0.01 -2.95
N PRO A 24 -0.31 0.94 -3.86
CA PRO A 24 -1.04 2.21 -3.89
C PRO A 24 -2.47 2.02 -4.43
N GLU A 25 -3.35 2.94 -4.08
CA GLU A 25 -4.72 3.01 -4.62
C GLU A 25 -4.90 4.32 -5.38
N VAL A 26 -5.50 4.23 -6.56
CA VAL A 26 -5.75 5.36 -7.47
C VAL A 26 -7.24 5.48 -7.71
N MET A 27 -7.76 6.70 -7.62
CA MET A 27 -9.12 7.05 -8.03
C MET A 27 -9.07 7.72 -9.40
N VAL A 28 -9.99 7.33 -10.29
CA VAL A 28 -10.15 7.93 -11.61
C VAL A 28 -11.54 8.56 -11.69
N HIS A 29 -11.63 9.78 -12.24
CA HIS A 29 -12.88 10.49 -12.51
C HIS A 29 -12.80 11.15 -13.90
N GLY A 30 -13.50 10.59 -14.88
CA GLY A 30 -13.38 11.05 -16.27
C GLY A 30 -11.97 10.86 -16.81
N ASP A 31 -11.33 11.96 -17.20
CA ASP A 31 -9.94 12.03 -17.67
C ASP A 31 -8.92 12.34 -16.56
N GLN A 32 -9.38 12.56 -15.33
CA GLN A 32 -8.54 12.86 -14.17
C GLN A 32 -8.28 11.61 -13.33
N PHE A 33 -7.12 11.60 -12.67
CA PHE A 33 -6.82 10.60 -11.64
C PHE A 33 -6.04 11.21 -10.47
N ALA A 34 -6.17 10.59 -9.30
CA ALA A 34 -5.42 10.94 -8.11
C ALA A 34 -4.99 9.68 -7.35
N VAL A 35 -3.77 9.71 -6.80
CA VAL A 35 -3.33 8.69 -5.85
C VAL A 35 -4.02 8.97 -4.51
N ILE A 36 -4.98 8.12 -4.13
CA ILE A 36 -5.76 8.28 -2.88
C ILE A 36 -5.15 7.51 -1.71
N ARG A 37 -4.31 6.51 -1.99
CA ARG A 37 -3.44 5.86 -1.01
C ARG A 37 -2.05 5.70 -1.60
N ALA A 38 -1.09 6.46 -1.09
CA ALA A 38 0.28 6.39 -1.54
C ALA A 38 0.92 5.06 -1.14
N ARG A 39 1.88 4.61 -1.96
CA ARG A 39 2.78 3.51 -1.60
C ARG A 39 3.76 4.04 -0.55
N PRO A 40 3.85 3.43 0.65
CA PRO A 40 4.88 3.82 1.61
C PRO A 40 6.26 3.48 1.07
N THR A 41 7.24 4.30 1.44
CA THR A 41 8.67 4.04 1.22
C THR A 41 9.15 2.91 2.14
N PHE A 42 10.34 2.36 1.86
CA PHE A 42 10.93 1.35 2.73
C PHE A 42 11.25 1.95 4.11
N ASP A 43 11.75 3.18 4.14
CA ASP A 43 12.05 3.88 5.39
C ASP A 43 10.80 4.08 6.24
N GLU A 44 9.69 4.54 5.65
CA GLU A 44 8.42 4.66 6.39
C GLU A 44 7.90 3.32 6.90
N MET A 45 8.15 2.22 6.19
CA MET A 45 7.73 0.88 6.61
C MET A 45 8.57 0.39 7.78
N ILE A 46 9.90 0.51 7.69
CA ILE A 46 10.85 0.05 8.72
C ILE A 46 10.75 0.92 9.98
N ASN A 47 10.56 2.24 9.84
CA ASN A 47 10.45 3.17 10.96
C ASN A 47 9.16 3.02 11.78
N ARG A 48 8.22 2.15 11.36
CA ARG A 48 7.06 1.77 12.20
C ARG A 48 7.44 0.80 13.31
N ASP A 49 8.51 0.04 13.12
CA ASP A 49 9.04 -0.86 14.13
C ASP A 49 9.91 -0.05 15.11
N MET A 50 9.85 -0.40 16.39
CA MET A 50 10.67 0.21 17.43
C MET A 50 11.76 -0.77 17.86
N ILE A 51 13.01 -0.36 17.70
CA ILE A 51 14.15 -1.08 18.26
C ILE A 51 14.21 -0.76 19.76
N PRO A 52 14.08 -1.75 20.66
CA PRO A 52 14.15 -1.50 22.08
C PRO A 52 15.58 -1.13 22.50
N PHE A 53 15.73 -0.32 23.56
CA PHE A 53 17.03 0.22 24.00
C PHE A 53 18.07 -0.83 24.41
N TRP A 54 17.64 -2.07 24.67
CA TRP A 54 18.49 -3.17 25.11
C TRP A 54 19.03 -4.03 23.96
N LEU A 55 18.73 -3.68 22.70
CA LEU A 55 19.29 -4.27 21.49
C LEU A 55 20.26 -3.29 20.82
#